data_AF-A0A8D4VRR0-F1
#
_entry.id   AF-A0A8D4VRR0-F1
#
_cell.length_a   1.000
_cell.length_b   1.000
_cell.length_c   1.000
_cell.angle_alpha   90.00
_cell.angle_beta   90.00
_cell.angle_gamma   90.00
#
_symmetry.space_group_name_H-M   'P 1'
#
loop_
_entity.id
_entity.type
_entity.pdbx_description
1 polymer ?
#
loop_
_entity_poly.entity_id
_entity_poly.type
_entity_poly.pdbx_seq_one_letter_code
_entity_poly.pdbx_strand_id
1 'polypeptide(L)'
;MAARSEPAVPLTGQSAPALNADRPACNETLAATIGRNVRRLREENDLSLERLARLAEVEPAALRHIETASREPAIGELWKIARIFQVSCVSLLSEGEAGPAVAQRGPGSAAEGRQGSGAIVPFPLR
;
A
#
# COMPACT_ATOMS: atom_id res chain seq x y z
N MET A 1 -6.33 69.10 4.39
CA MET A 1 -7.15 67.87 4.37
C MET A 1 -7.12 67.32 2.95
N ALA A 2 -6.28 66.31 2.69
CA ALA A 2 -6.25 65.60 1.42
C ALA A 2 -6.56 64.13 1.71
N ALA A 3 -7.71 63.66 1.24
CA ALA A 3 -8.15 62.27 1.39
C ALA A 3 -7.26 61.38 0.50
N ARG A 4 -6.49 60.49 1.14
CA ARG A 4 -5.84 59.38 0.46
C ARG A 4 -6.89 58.28 0.27
N SER A 5 -7.36 58.09 -0.95
CA SER A 5 -8.14 56.91 -1.32
C SER A 5 -7.17 55.78 -1.63
N GLU A 6 -7.10 54.78 -0.75
CA GLU A 6 -6.47 53.49 -1.03
C GLU A 6 -7.39 52.67 -1.95
N PRO A 7 -6.93 52.16 -3.10
CA PRO A 7 -7.70 51.18 -3.85
C PRO A 7 -7.57 49.80 -3.18
N ALA A 8 -8.71 49.22 -2.83
CA ALA A 8 -8.81 47.86 -2.31
C ALA A 8 -8.28 46.86 -3.34
N VAL A 9 -7.21 46.15 -2.97
CA VAL A 9 -6.69 45.03 -3.75
C VAL A 9 -7.71 43.88 -3.63
N PRO A 10 -8.27 43.35 -4.74
CA PRO A 10 -9.13 42.20 -4.64
C PRO A 10 -8.29 40.98 -4.27
N LEU A 11 -8.55 40.39 -3.10
CA LEU A 11 -8.10 39.04 -2.72
C LEU A 11 -8.91 38.02 -3.53
N THR A 12 -8.71 38.00 -4.85
CA THR A 12 -9.22 36.92 -5.68
C THR A 12 -8.45 35.66 -5.30
N GLY A 13 -9.19 34.66 -4.84
CA GLY A 13 -8.69 33.44 -4.26
C GLY A 13 -7.57 32.79 -5.07
N GLN A 14 -6.63 32.25 -4.31
CA GLN A 14 -5.61 31.32 -4.76
C GLN A 14 -6.30 30.14 -5.49
N SER A 15 -6.47 30.27 -6.79
CA SER A 15 -6.39 29.10 -7.66
C SER A 15 -4.92 28.98 -8.02
N ALA A 16 -4.20 28.16 -7.25
CA ALA A 16 -2.97 27.57 -7.70
C ALA A 16 -3.33 26.25 -8.41
N PRO A 17 -3.55 26.23 -9.74
CA PRO A 17 -3.45 24.98 -10.47
C PRO A 17 -1.97 24.70 -10.74
N ALA A 18 -1.64 23.41 -10.74
CA ALA A 18 -0.37 22.83 -11.21
C ALA A 18 0.83 22.90 -10.26
N LEU A 19 0.69 22.35 -9.05
CA LEU A 19 1.76 21.48 -8.56
C LEU A 19 1.65 20.15 -9.32
N ASN A 20 2.72 19.78 -10.02
CA ASN A 20 2.98 18.47 -10.66
C ASN A 20 2.79 18.36 -12.18
N ALA A 21 3.15 19.40 -12.94
CA ALA A 21 3.29 19.28 -14.41
C ALA A 21 4.71 18.88 -14.87
N ASP A 22 5.67 18.63 -13.97
CA ASP A 22 7.05 18.36 -14.38
C ASP A 22 7.81 17.47 -13.37
N ARG A 23 7.47 16.17 -13.28
CA ARG A 23 8.35 15.21 -12.61
C ARG A 23 9.18 14.46 -13.66
N PRO A 24 10.53 14.59 -13.65
CA PRO A 24 11.40 13.96 -14.64
C PRO A 24 11.37 12.43 -14.58
N ALA A 25 11.59 11.82 -15.74
CA ALA A 25 11.28 10.45 -16.15
C ALA A 25 12.10 9.30 -15.51
N CYS A 26 12.53 9.39 -14.25
CA CYS A 26 13.35 8.32 -13.62
C CYS A 26 13.05 8.02 -12.13
N ASN A 27 11.82 8.21 -11.66
CA ASN A 27 11.34 7.47 -10.48
C ASN A 27 10.10 6.67 -10.87
N GLU A 28 10.09 5.38 -10.56
CA GLU A 28 8.86 4.62 -10.70
C GLU A 28 7.81 5.23 -9.76
N THR A 29 6.56 5.35 -10.23
CA THR A 29 5.48 5.79 -9.34
C THR A 29 5.16 4.68 -8.35
N LEU A 30 4.76 5.01 -7.12
CA LEU A 30 4.37 4.00 -6.13
C LEU A 30 3.31 3.02 -6.69
N ALA A 31 2.36 3.55 -7.46
CA ALA A 31 1.35 2.74 -8.17
C ALA A 31 1.98 1.74 -9.16
N ALA A 32 3.04 2.13 -9.88
CA ALA A 32 3.76 1.24 -10.78
C ALA A 32 4.55 0.16 -10.03
N THR A 33 5.21 0.50 -8.91
CA THR A 33 5.89 -0.49 -8.07
C THR A 33 4.91 -1.54 -7.55
N ILE A 34 3.75 -1.09 -7.02
CA ILE A 34 2.70 -2.00 -6.55
C ILE A 34 2.16 -2.85 -7.70
N GLY A 35 1.83 -2.23 -8.84
CA GLY A 35 1.27 -2.93 -10.00
C GLY A 35 2.18 -4.04 -10.51
N ARG A 36 3.49 -3.78 -10.63
CA ARG A 36 4.48 -4.80 -11.00
C ARG A 36 4.56 -5.92 -9.98
N ASN A 37 4.63 -5.60 -8.68
CA ASN A 37 4.74 -6.60 -7.63
C ASN A 37 3.51 -7.51 -7.55
N VAL A 38 2.30 -6.94 -7.69
CA VAL A 38 1.05 -7.69 -7.73
C VAL A 38 1.01 -8.59 -8.96
N ARG A 39 1.37 -8.08 -10.13
CA ARG A 39 1.42 -8.85 -11.38
C ARG A 39 2.41 -10.01 -11.27
N ARG A 40 3.61 -9.75 -10.74
CA ARG A 40 4.64 -10.77 -10.52
C ARG A 40 4.14 -11.90 -9.63
N LEU A 41 3.62 -11.57 -8.43
CA LEU A 41 3.07 -12.58 -7.52
C LEU A 41 1.91 -13.36 -8.14
N ARG A 42 1.07 -12.70 -8.94
CA ARG A 42 -0.02 -13.34 -9.66
C ARG A 42 0.49 -14.37 -10.67
N GLU A 43 1.48 -13.99 -11.48
CA GLU A 43 2.08 -14.86 -12.51
C GLU A 43 2.90 -16.00 -11.88
N GLU A 44 3.64 -15.75 -10.80
CA GLU A 44 4.37 -16.79 -10.04
C GLU A 44 3.46 -17.86 -9.40
N ASN A 45 2.19 -17.53 -9.18
CA ASN A 45 1.19 -18.45 -8.61
C ASN A 45 0.19 -18.98 -9.67
N ASP A 46 0.46 -18.79 -10.96
CA ASP A 46 -0.40 -19.22 -12.08
C ASP A 46 -1.86 -18.76 -11.98
N LEU A 47 -2.09 -17.58 -11.38
CA LEU A 47 -3.43 -17.02 -11.20
C LEU A 47 -3.81 -16.14 -12.40
N SER A 48 -5.02 -16.34 -12.93
CA SER A 48 -5.62 -15.34 -13.82
C SER A 48 -5.99 -14.08 -13.04
N LEU A 49 -6.12 -12.95 -13.74
CA LEU A 49 -6.54 -11.68 -13.15
C LEU A 49 -7.90 -11.82 -12.46
N GLU A 50 -8.86 -12.46 -13.13
CA GLU A 50 -10.20 -12.70 -12.58
C GLU A 50 -10.15 -13.62 -11.36
N ARG A 51 -9.24 -14.60 -11.33
CA ARG A 51 -9.10 -15.51 -10.21
C ARG A 51 -8.54 -14.79 -8.98
N LEU A 52 -7.47 -13.99 -9.14
CA LEU A 52 -6.91 -13.20 -8.05
C LEU A 52 -7.94 -12.18 -7.53
N ALA A 53 -8.64 -11.49 -8.42
CA ALA A 53 -9.66 -10.51 -8.04
C ALA A 53 -10.75 -11.12 -7.15
N ARG A 54 -11.25 -12.31 -7.52
CA ARG A 54 -12.23 -13.06 -6.72
C ARG A 54 -11.67 -13.48 -5.37
N LEU A 55 -10.44 -13.99 -5.32
CA LEU A 55 -9.80 -14.43 -4.07
C LEU A 55 -9.58 -13.26 -3.10
N ALA A 56 -9.12 -12.13 -3.62
CA ALA A 56 -8.88 -10.92 -2.83
C ALA A 56 -10.17 -10.13 -2.55
N GLU A 57 -11.35 -10.57 -3.01
CA GLU A 57 -12.61 -9.83 -2.89
C GLU A 57 -12.49 -8.37 -3.36
N VAL A 58 -11.88 -8.19 -4.54
CA VAL A 58 -11.77 -6.90 -5.24
C VAL A 58 -12.41 -7.02 -6.63
N GLU A 59 -12.90 -5.91 -7.16
CA GLU A 59 -13.45 -5.88 -8.51
C GLU A 59 -12.36 -6.21 -9.55
N PRO A 60 -12.63 -7.04 -10.58
CA PRO A 60 -11.64 -7.35 -11.62
C PRO A 60 -11.09 -6.11 -12.33
N ALA A 61 -11.95 -5.11 -12.56
CA ALA A 61 -11.53 -3.82 -13.11
C ALA A 61 -10.58 -3.08 -12.16
N ALA A 62 -10.84 -3.13 -10.85
CA ALA A 62 -9.98 -2.51 -9.85
C ALA A 62 -8.59 -3.15 -9.85
N LEU A 63 -8.51 -4.49 -9.87
CA LEU A 63 -7.23 -5.20 -9.94
C LEU A 63 -6.48 -4.90 -11.24
N ARG A 64 -7.17 -4.81 -12.38
CA ARG A 64 -6.57 -4.38 -13.66
C ARG A 64 -5.95 -3.00 -13.56
N HIS A 65 -6.66 -2.02 -12.99
CA HIS A 65 -6.14 -0.66 -12.82
C HIS A 65 -4.92 -0.61 -11.87
N ILE A 66 -4.85 -1.52 -10.89
CA ILE A 66 -3.69 -1.68 -10.01
C ILE A 66 -2.50 -2.22 -10.80
N GLU A 67 -2.67 -3.33 -11.53
CA GLU A 67 -1.57 -3.94 -12.32
C GLU A 67 -1.04 -3.01 -13.42
N THR A 68 -1.89 -2.14 -14.00
CA THR A 68 -1.47 -1.16 -15.01
C THR A 68 -1.03 0.19 -14.44
N ALA A 69 -1.00 0.34 -13.12
CA ALA A 69 -0.67 1.60 -12.44
C ALA A 69 -1.55 2.79 -12.85
N SER A 70 -2.77 2.52 -13.31
CA SER A 70 -3.70 3.55 -13.79
C SER A 70 -4.28 4.39 -12.64
N ARG A 71 -4.21 3.90 -11.40
CA ARG A 71 -4.59 4.62 -10.18
C ARG A 71 -3.80 4.13 -8.99
N GLU A 72 -3.83 4.88 -7.90
CA GLU A 72 -3.36 4.39 -6.60
C GLU A 72 -4.37 3.42 -5.97
N PRO A 73 -3.91 2.27 -5.46
CA PRO A 73 -4.75 1.35 -4.70
C PRO A 73 -5.16 1.98 -3.37
N ALA A 74 -6.40 1.72 -2.95
CA ALA A 74 -6.79 2.02 -1.58
C ALA A 74 -6.05 1.06 -0.63
N ILE A 75 -5.73 1.53 0.58
CA ILE A 75 -5.00 0.71 1.56
C ILE A 75 -5.71 -0.64 1.83
N GLY A 76 -7.04 -0.66 1.83
CA GLY A 76 -7.82 -1.89 1.99
C GLY A 76 -7.63 -2.91 0.86
N GLU A 77 -7.44 -2.45 -0.38
CA GLU A 77 -7.18 -3.33 -1.53
C GLU A 77 -5.78 -3.94 -1.45
N LEU A 78 -4.80 -3.14 -1.05
CA LEU A 78 -3.43 -3.61 -0.84
C LEU A 78 -3.38 -4.72 0.23
N TRP A 79 -4.09 -4.52 1.35
CA TRP A 79 -4.18 -5.50 2.42
C TRP A 79 -4.86 -6.79 1.98
N LYS A 80 -5.95 -6.68 1.20
CA LYS A 80 -6.66 -7.84 0.64
C LYS A 80 -5.75 -8.68 -0.24
N ILE A 81 -5.00 -8.04 -1.15
CA ILE A 81 -4.07 -8.72 -2.05
C ILE A 81 -2.89 -9.34 -1.27
N ALA A 82 -2.28 -8.60 -0.35
CA ALA A 82 -1.16 -9.08 0.46
C ALA A 82 -1.48 -10.37 1.24
N ARG A 83 -2.73 -10.47 1.74
CA ARG A 83 -3.21 -11.66 2.47
C ARG A 83 -3.32 -12.91 1.59
N ILE A 84 -3.58 -12.78 0.29
CA ILE A 84 -3.64 -13.95 -0.60
C ILE A 84 -2.27 -14.59 -0.74
N PHE A 85 -1.23 -13.76 -0.86
CA PHE A 85 0.16 -14.22 -1.02
C PHE A 85 0.91 -14.42 0.30
N GLN A 86 0.26 -14.15 1.44
CA GLN A 86 0.88 -14.23 2.77
C GLN A 86 2.16 -13.37 2.89
N VAL A 87 2.17 -12.21 2.20
CA VAL A 87 3.27 -11.25 2.22
C VAL A 87 2.92 -10.01 3.05
N SER A 88 3.92 -9.25 3.46
CA SER A 88 3.69 -7.95 4.08
C SER A 88 3.21 -6.94 3.04
N CYS A 89 2.36 -5.98 3.45
CA CYS A 89 2.01 -4.85 2.59
C CYS A 89 3.26 -4.06 2.16
N VAL A 90 4.29 -4.00 3.03
CA VAL A 90 5.57 -3.34 2.72
C VAL A 90 6.29 -4.02 1.55
N SER A 91 6.18 -5.35 1.43
CA SER A 91 6.77 -6.10 0.32
C SER A 91 6.17 -5.72 -1.03
N LEU A 92 4.89 -5.32 -1.07
CA LEU A 92 4.25 -4.83 -2.30
C LEU A 92 4.71 -3.42 -2.68
N LEU A 93 5.22 -2.64 -1.73
CA LEU A 93 5.68 -1.26 -1.93
C LEU A 93 7.19 -1.19 -2.25
N SER A 94 7.92 -2.29 -2.14
CA SER A 94 9.37 -2.31 -2.24
C SER A 94 9.84 -2.44 -3.68
N GLU A 95 10.85 -1.64 -4.06
CA GLU A 95 11.55 -1.70 -5.33
C GLU A 95 12.65 -2.79 -5.27
N GLY A 96 12.28 -4.07 -5.22
CA GLY A 96 13.24 -5.18 -5.17
C GLY A 96 12.62 -6.52 -4.79
N GLU A 97 13.34 -7.61 -5.07
CA GLU A 97 12.95 -8.99 -4.71
C GLU A 97 12.52 -9.05 -3.24
N ALA A 98 11.25 -9.40 -3.03
CA ALA A 98 10.63 -9.42 -1.73
C ALA A 98 11.38 -10.37 -0.78
N GLY A 99 12.21 -9.81 0.10
CA GLY A 99 12.79 -10.52 1.23
C GLY A 99 12.27 -9.96 2.56
N PRO A 100 12.20 -10.75 3.64
CA PRO A 100 11.81 -12.16 3.71
C PRO A 100 10.27 -12.27 3.76
N ALA A 101 9.72 -13.37 3.24
CA ALA A 101 8.37 -13.81 3.62
C ALA A 101 8.25 -13.70 5.14
N VAL A 102 7.10 -13.22 5.65
CA VAL A 102 6.81 -13.23 7.07
C VAL A 102 6.93 -14.68 7.52
N ALA A 103 8.07 -15.05 8.08
CA ALA A 103 8.28 -16.34 8.69
C ALA A 103 7.21 -16.42 9.77
N GLN A 104 6.18 -17.23 9.54
CA GLN A 104 5.30 -17.64 10.61
C GLN A 104 6.25 -18.15 11.70
N ARG A 105 6.28 -17.46 12.84
CA ARG A 105 6.75 -18.07 14.07
C ARG A 105 5.82 -19.26 14.27
N GLY A 106 6.22 -20.42 13.76
CA GLY A 106 5.59 -21.67 14.15
C GLY A 106 5.63 -21.74 15.68
N PRO A 107 4.61 -22.34 16.32
CA PRO A 107 4.70 -22.61 17.74
C PRO A 107 5.94 -23.48 17.96
N GLY A 108 6.98 -22.91 18.56
CA GLY A 108 8.20 -23.61 18.88
C GLY A 108 7.86 -24.76 19.83
N SER A 109 7.86 -25.97 19.31
CA SER A 109 7.89 -27.19 20.10
C SER A 109 9.29 -27.36 20.70
N ALA A 110 9.33 -27.24 22.02
CA ALA A 110 10.22 -27.93 22.96
C ALA A 110 11.75 -27.74 22.83
N ALA A 111 12.30 -26.91 23.71
CA ALA A 111 13.50 -27.28 24.46
C ALA A 111 13.24 -26.98 25.94
N GLU A 112 12.99 -28.06 26.68
CA GLU A 112 12.94 -28.16 28.14
C GLU A 112 14.09 -27.34 28.77
N GLY A 113 13.74 -26.38 29.61
CA GLY A 113 14.70 -25.44 30.17
C GLY A 113 14.11 -24.67 31.35
N ARG A 114 13.78 -25.39 32.41
CA ARG A 114 13.82 -24.94 33.82
C ARG A 114 13.17 -23.58 34.14
N GLN A 115 11.90 -23.65 34.54
CA GLN A 115 11.18 -22.79 35.50
C GLN A 115 11.69 -21.35 35.68
N GLY A 116 11.03 -20.41 34.99
CA GLY A 116 10.97 -19.01 35.35
C GLY A 116 9.53 -18.52 35.18
N SER A 117 8.81 -18.36 36.27
CA SER A 117 7.43 -17.87 36.31
C SER A 117 7.34 -16.47 35.69
N GLY A 118 6.70 -16.38 34.52
CA GLY A 118 6.35 -15.14 33.85
C GLY A 118 4.91 -15.22 33.37
N ALA A 119 3.96 -14.82 34.22
CA ALA A 119 2.55 -14.78 33.86
C ALA A 119 2.33 -13.76 32.73
N ILE A 120 1.96 -14.24 31.55
CA ILE A 120 1.40 -13.40 30.48
C ILE A 120 -0.07 -13.13 30.85
N VAL A 121 -0.36 -11.90 31.24
CA VAL A 121 -1.74 -11.44 31.48
C VAL A 121 -2.40 -11.06 30.14
N PRO A 122 -3.68 -11.41 29.92
CA PRO A 122 -4.39 -11.05 28.70
C PRO A 122 -4.76 -9.57 28.66
N PHE A 123 -4.65 -8.95 27.49
CA PHE A 123 -5.02 -7.55 27.23
C PHE A 123 -6.53 -7.48 26.90
N PRO A 124 -7.36 -6.70 27.61
CA PRO A 124 -8.79 -6.62 27.34
C PRO A 124 -9.08 -5.79 26.07
N LEU A 125 -9.96 -6.32 25.21
CA LEU A 125 -10.54 -5.60 24.08
C LEU A 125 -11.66 -4.68 24.57
N ARG A 126 -11.70 -3.45 24.07
CA ARG A 126 -12.83 -2.51 24.25
C ARG A 126 -13.49 -2.26 22.90
#